data_AF-A0A414BUU8-F1
#
_entry.id   AF-A0A414BUU8-F1
#
_cell.length_a   1.000
_cell.length_b   1.000
_cell.length_c   1.000
_cell.angle_alpha   90.00
_cell.angle_beta   90.00
_cell.angle_gamma   90.00
#
_symmetry.space_group_name_H-M   'P 1'
#
loop_
_entity.id
_entity.type
_entity.pdbx_description
1 polymer ?
#
loop_
_entity_poly.entity_id
_entity_poly.type
_entity_poly.pdbx_seq_one_letter_code
_entity_poly.pdbx_strand_id
1 'polypeptide(L)'
;MFGQINGVIHAAGTLHTNNFGLIRETSFEESKEQFNTKIYGTLVLSKVLKEHNVDIIILMSSLSSILGGLGHIVYSSANKFMDAFSQKCYRKNNQKWLTVNWDVWQNKVVEESILVIKNAIMYEEGNKAFDYIIANETFPQILVSTTELQERIDNWLHFWEKTENLQKERVKDIHEWKDLENELARIFKEILGLETVNRNDNFFEMGATSLTLIQINEQIRRELKLNLTIEKLFTYPTIYQLINFLKEDDAFGVSFKNDKKKNTVISHSTKDIAVIGMSGRFPGAKNISEYWENIKNGLETISEFTDQELWENGVSKEEMYSEYYVRRKGVIQNVEKFDPETFGYNLNEAELMDPQMRIFHECTWEALEDAGYNPQIYNGKIGLYGGAATTHWPYMAMAKIASNPAAQFNAVSLTDKDFIFSKIAYNLNLHGPCVSVQTGCSTSLVALHQACQGIQNGECEMAIAGGVYVSVPQKIGYLYQAGMLSSPDGHCRAFDHNANGTLFSEGAGVVVLKNLEQALEDGDHIYAVIKGSAINNDGNRKVGYTAPSTKGQYEVIHAAIQESGISPENIDYIEAHGTATHLGDPIEIEALKQAF
;
A
#
# COMPACT_ATOMS: atom_id res chain seq x y z
N MET A 1 -45.74 -30.31 -16.66
CA MET A 1 -45.28 -31.63 -16.19
C MET A 1 -44.04 -31.97 -17.03
N PHE A 2 -42.86 -32.08 -16.43
CA PHE A 2 -41.55 -31.97 -17.10
C PHE A 2 -41.09 -33.21 -17.91
N GLY A 3 -42.01 -34.05 -18.40
CA GLY A 3 -41.67 -35.25 -19.19
C GLY A 3 -40.94 -36.35 -18.40
N GLN A 4 -40.55 -37.43 -19.10
CA GLN A 4 -39.70 -38.49 -18.56
C GLN A 4 -38.23 -38.04 -18.57
N ILE A 5 -37.46 -38.41 -17.55
CA ILE A 5 -36.02 -38.19 -17.50
C ILE A 5 -35.33 -39.39 -18.14
N ASN A 6 -34.76 -39.19 -19.33
CA ASN A 6 -34.02 -40.21 -20.07
C ASN A 6 -32.52 -40.23 -19.74
N GLY A 7 -31.93 -39.09 -19.38
CA GLY A 7 -30.52 -39.00 -19.05
C GLY A 7 -30.25 -37.96 -17.96
N VAL A 8 -29.17 -38.15 -17.20
CA VAL A 8 -28.73 -37.21 -16.16
C VAL A 8 -27.25 -36.91 -16.33
N ILE A 9 -26.89 -35.63 -16.37
CA ILE A 9 -25.50 -35.18 -16.38
C ILE A 9 -25.21 -34.46 -15.07
N HIS A 10 -24.35 -35.03 -14.25
CA HIS A 10 -23.91 -34.43 -13.00
C HIS A 10 -22.68 -33.54 -13.23
N ALA A 11 -22.93 -32.29 -13.61
CA ALA A 11 -21.90 -31.28 -13.87
C ALA A 11 -21.68 -30.29 -12.70
N ALA A 12 -22.25 -30.55 -11.53
CA ALA A 12 -22.06 -29.67 -10.37
C ALA A 12 -20.58 -29.66 -9.95
N GLY A 13 -20.07 -28.47 -9.63
CA GLY A 13 -18.71 -28.27 -9.15
C GLY A 13 -18.52 -26.82 -8.73
N THR A 14 -17.64 -26.58 -7.76
CA THR A 14 -17.24 -25.25 -7.29
C THR A 14 -15.75 -25.07 -7.53
N LEU A 15 -15.36 -23.88 -8.00
CA LEU A 15 -13.96 -23.50 -8.28
C LEU A 15 -13.68 -22.23 -7.49
N HIS A 16 -13.44 -22.36 -6.19
CA HIS A 16 -12.96 -21.26 -5.33
C HIS A 16 -11.48 -21.45 -5.05
N THR A 17 -10.72 -20.36 -5.02
CA THR A 17 -9.26 -20.32 -4.84
C THR A 17 -8.78 -20.96 -3.54
N ASN A 18 -9.62 -20.97 -2.49
CA ASN A 18 -9.29 -21.60 -1.20
C ASN A 18 -9.38 -23.14 -1.20
N ASN A 19 -9.83 -23.77 -2.29
CA ASN A 19 -10.03 -25.23 -2.35
C ASN A 19 -8.79 -26.00 -2.83
N PHE A 20 -7.69 -25.29 -3.12
CA PHE A 20 -6.42 -25.87 -3.54
C PHE A 20 -5.35 -25.51 -2.51
N GLY A 21 -4.88 -26.50 -1.76
CA GLY A 21 -3.98 -26.27 -0.62
C GLY A 21 -3.27 -27.54 -0.18
N LEU A 22 -2.21 -27.36 0.61
CA LEU A 22 -1.47 -28.49 1.17
C LEU A 22 -2.36 -29.23 2.16
N ILE A 23 -2.24 -30.56 2.22
CA ILE A 23 -3.01 -31.40 3.16
C ILE A 23 -2.94 -30.92 4.62
N ARG A 24 -1.82 -30.31 5.01
CA ARG A 24 -1.58 -29.79 6.37
C ARG A 24 -2.36 -28.50 6.65
N GLU A 25 -2.71 -27.76 5.62
CA GLU A 25 -3.40 -26.48 5.67
C GLU A 25 -4.89 -26.62 5.35
N THR A 26 -5.32 -27.78 4.84
CA THR A 26 -6.71 -28.04 4.49
C THR A 26 -7.50 -28.65 5.65
N SER A 27 -8.52 -27.92 6.12
CA SER A 27 -9.46 -28.42 7.11
C SER A 27 -10.58 -29.26 6.48
N PHE A 28 -11.26 -30.05 7.33
CA PHE A 28 -12.45 -30.78 6.91
C PHE A 28 -13.59 -29.85 6.49
N GLU A 29 -13.73 -28.69 7.13
CA GLU A 29 -14.78 -27.71 6.81
C GLU A 29 -14.60 -27.12 5.42
N GLU A 30 -13.36 -26.77 5.04
CA GLU A 30 -13.03 -26.30 3.68
C GLU A 30 -13.25 -27.41 2.64
N SER A 31 -13.07 -28.67 3.03
CA SER A 31 -13.31 -29.81 2.15
C SER A 31 -14.79 -30.06 1.86
N LYS A 32 -15.71 -29.57 2.71
CA LYS A 32 -17.14 -29.88 2.60
C LYS A 32 -17.74 -29.39 1.30
N GLU A 33 -17.29 -28.28 0.75
CA GLU A 33 -17.88 -27.71 -0.46
C GLU A 33 -17.70 -28.64 -1.68
N GLN A 34 -16.47 -29.12 -1.90
CA GLN A 34 -16.14 -30.09 -2.95
C GLN A 34 -16.84 -31.43 -2.72
N PHE A 35 -16.93 -31.87 -1.46
CA PHE A 35 -17.66 -33.10 -1.12
C PHE A 35 -19.17 -32.95 -1.34
N ASN A 36 -19.76 -31.79 -1.01
CA ASN A 36 -21.18 -31.50 -1.22
C ASN A 36 -21.55 -31.59 -2.69
N THR A 37 -20.77 -30.95 -3.55
CA THR A 37 -21.07 -30.89 -4.99
C THR A 37 -20.86 -32.24 -5.68
N LYS A 38 -19.77 -32.95 -5.41
CA LYS A 38 -19.43 -34.21 -6.10
C LYS A 38 -19.88 -35.47 -5.37
N ILE A 39 -19.47 -35.65 -4.11
CA ILE A 39 -19.69 -36.90 -3.34
C ILE A 39 -21.16 -37.00 -2.93
N TYR A 40 -21.63 -36.03 -2.14
CA TYR A 40 -22.99 -36.04 -1.63
C TYR A 40 -24.00 -35.84 -2.76
N GLY A 41 -23.69 -35.01 -3.76
CA GLY A 41 -24.46 -34.90 -5.01
C GLY A 41 -24.67 -36.26 -5.70
N THR A 42 -23.60 -37.03 -5.91
CA THR A 42 -23.68 -38.39 -6.50
C THR A 42 -24.54 -39.33 -5.64
N LEU A 43 -24.38 -39.29 -4.31
CA LEU A 43 -25.17 -40.13 -3.40
C LEU A 43 -26.66 -39.77 -3.43
N VAL A 44 -27.00 -38.49 -3.46
CA VAL A 44 -28.38 -38.02 -3.58
C VAL A 44 -28.99 -38.49 -4.90
N LEU A 45 -28.28 -38.31 -6.02
CA LEU A 45 -28.73 -38.79 -7.33
C LEU A 45 -28.99 -40.30 -7.30
N SER A 46 -28.12 -41.08 -6.65
CA SER A 46 -28.29 -42.53 -6.56
C SER A 46 -29.56 -42.96 -5.82
N LYS A 47 -30.00 -42.16 -4.84
CA LYS A 47 -31.20 -42.40 -4.06
C LYS A 47 -32.45 -41.98 -4.83
N VAL A 48 -32.43 -40.78 -5.41
CA VAL A 48 -33.59 -40.20 -6.12
C VAL A 48 -33.87 -40.97 -7.39
N LEU A 49 -32.85 -41.33 -8.17
CA LEU A 49 -33.02 -41.98 -9.47
C LEU A 49 -33.31 -43.49 -9.39
N LYS A 50 -33.35 -44.08 -8.18
CA LYS A 50 -33.58 -45.52 -7.99
C LYS A 50 -34.91 -45.99 -8.56
N GLU A 51 -35.93 -45.13 -8.55
CA GLU A 51 -37.29 -45.43 -9.01
C GLU A 51 -37.57 -44.88 -10.42
N HIS A 52 -36.59 -44.25 -11.07
CA HIS A 52 -36.71 -43.70 -12.41
C HIS A 52 -36.00 -44.58 -13.44
N ASN A 53 -36.65 -44.81 -14.58
CA ASN A 53 -36.02 -45.49 -15.70
C ASN A 53 -35.20 -44.49 -16.54
N VAL A 54 -33.99 -44.20 -16.07
CA VAL A 54 -33.00 -43.39 -16.78
C VAL A 54 -32.12 -44.31 -17.63
N ASP A 55 -31.77 -43.88 -18.83
CA ASP A 55 -30.95 -44.60 -19.79
C ASP A 55 -29.45 -44.46 -19.45
N ILE A 56 -28.98 -43.23 -19.18
CA ILE A 56 -27.61 -42.94 -18.74
C ILE A 56 -27.50 -41.85 -17.66
N ILE A 57 -26.54 -42.00 -16.77
CA ILE A 57 -26.12 -41.02 -15.76
C ILE A 57 -24.61 -40.77 -15.92
N ILE A 58 -24.23 -39.56 -16.32
CA ILE A 58 -22.85 -39.15 -16.55
C ILE A 58 -22.34 -38.33 -15.36
N LEU A 59 -21.30 -38.80 -14.69
CA LEU A 59 -20.58 -38.07 -13.64
C LEU A 59 -19.40 -37.32 -14.27
N MET A 60 -19.42 -35.98 -14.17
CA MET A 60 -18.34 -35.13 -14.66
C MET A 60 -17.21 -35.11 -13.63
N SER A 61 -16.24 -36.00 -13.84
CA SER A 61 -15.03 -36.15 -13.04
C SER A 61 -13.84 -35.47 -13.73
N SER A 62 -12.67 -35.51 -13.09
CA SER A 62 -11.45 -34.87 -13.58
C SER A 62 -10.32 -35.87 -13.71
N LEU A 63 -9.43 -35.65 -14.67
CA LEU A 63 -8.21 -36.44 -14.85
C LEU A 63 -7.26 -36.33 -13.64
N SER A 64 -7.41 -35.30 -12.82
CA SER A 64 -6.71 -35.16 -11.53
C SER A 64 -6.99 -36.29 -10.52
N SER A 65 -8.06 -37.08 -10.68
CA SER A 65 -8.29 -38.28 -9.84
C SER A 65 -7.36 -39.47 -10.21
N ILE A 66 -6.70 -39.36 -11.36
CA ILE A 66 -5.72 -40.32 -11.88
C ILE A 66 -4.31 -39.77 -11.73
N LEU A 67 -4.08 -38.53 -12.20
CA LEU A 67 -2.75 -37.91 -12.23
C LEU A 67 -2.38 -37.17 -10.95
N GLY A 68 -3.35 -36.90 -10.07
CA GLY A 68 -3.14 -36.02 -8.92
C GLY A 68 -2.95 -34.56 -9.33
N GLY A 69 -2.27 -33.80 -8.46
CA GLY A 69 -1.96 -32.38 -8.63
C GLY A 69 -1.56 -31.76 -7.29
N LEU A 70 -0.54 -30.90 -7.29
CA LEU A 70 -0.15 -30.17 -6.07
C LEU A 70 -1.31 -29.28 -5.61
N GLY A 71 -1.71 -29.39 -4.35
CA GLY A 71 -2.86 -28.67 -3.80
C GLY A 71 -4.23 -29.28 -4.14
N HIS A 72 -4.31 -30.29 -5.02
CA HIS A 72 -5.59 -30.83 -5.50
C HIS A 72 -6.18 -31.93 -4.59
N ILE A 73 -5.68 -32.14 -3.38
CA ILE A 73 -6.00 -33.34 -2.60
C ILE A 73 -7.51 -33.56 -2.39
N VAL A 74 -8.23 -32.51 -1.99
CA VAL A 74 -9.69 -32.57 -1.79
C VAL A 74 -10.39 -32.79 -3.12
N TYR A 75 -10.06 -32.00 -4.13
CA TYR A 75 -10.66 -32.07 -5.47
C TYR A 75 -10.46 -33.45 -6.12
N SER A 76 -9.23 -33.96 -6.14
CA SER A 76 -8.89 -35.30 -6.65
C SER A 76 -9.61 -36.39 -5.86
N SER A 77 -9.73 -36.26 -4.53
CA SER A 77 -10.43 -37.27 -3.70
C SER A 77 -11.94 -37.32 -3.98
N ALA A 78 -12.57 -36.17 -4.18
CA ALA A 78 -13.98 -36.04 -4.53
C ALA A 78 -14.28 -36.66 -5.91
N ASN A 79 -13.42 -36.39 -6.89
CA ASN A 79 -13.49 -36.99 -8.22
C ASN A 79 -13.22 -38.50 -8.18
N LYS A 80 -12.24 -38.95 -7.38
CA LYS A 80 -11.94 -40.38 -7.19
C LYS A 80 -13.12 -41.16 -6.60
N PHE A 81 -13.88 -40.53 -5.71
CA PHE A 81 -15.11 -41.14 -5.18
C PHE A 81 -16.12 -41.43 -6.29
N MET A 82 -16.35 -40.48 -7.21
CA MET A 82 -17.27 -40.67 -8.34
C MET A 82 -16.80 -41.81 -9.26
N ASP A 83 -15.50 -41.84 -9.57
CA ASP A 83 -14.89 -42.92 -10.36
C ASP A 83 -15.17 -44.29 -9.73
N ALA A 84 -14.89 -44.43 -8.44
CA ALA A 84 -15.11 -45.67 -7.69
C ALA A 84 -16.60 -46.02 -7.56
N PHE A 85 -17.47 -45.03 -7.43
CA PHE A 85 -18.92 -45.20 -7.35
C PHE A 85 -19.47 -45.79 -8.66
N SER A 86 -19.06 -45.24 -9.80
CA SER A 86 -19.46 -45.72 -11.12
C SER A 86 -19.01 -47.17 -11.34
N GLN A 87 -17.74 -47.47 -11.05
CA GLN A 87 -17.21 -48.84 -11.13
C GLN A 87 -17.99 -49.83 -10.25
N LYS A 88 -18.39 -49.42 -9.04
CA LYS A 88 -19.21 -50.23 -8.13
C LYS A 88 -20.60 -50.52 -8.70
N CYS A 89 -21.25 -49.52 -9.31
CA CYS A 89 -22.55 -49.70 -9.98
C CYS A 89 -22.43 -50.67 -11.15
N TYR A 90 -21.40 -50.52 -11.97
CA TYR A 90 -21.14 -51.39 -13.11
C TYR A 90 -20.96 -52.86 -12.71
N ARG A 91 -20.17 -53.13 -11.65
CA ARG A 91 -20.00 -54.51 -11.11
C ARG A 91 -21.30 -55.14 -10.59
N LYS A 92 -22.29 -54.33 -10.24
CA LYS A 92 -23.63 -54.80 -9.84
C LYS A 92 -24.59 -54.95 -11.02
N ASN A 93 -24.07 -54.98 -12.25
CA ASN A 93 -24.83 -54.98 -13.51
C ASN A 93 -25.75 -53.75 -13.67
N ASN A 94 -25.42 -52.63 -13.00
CA ASN A 94 -26.13 -51.36 -13.17
C ASN A 94 -25.30 -50.44 -14.09
N GLN A 95 -25.37 -50.70 -15.39
CA GLN A 95 -24.56 -50.04 -16.43
C GLN A 95 -24.95 -48.58 -16.72
N LYS A 96 -25.90 -48.03 -15.97
CA LYS A 96 -26.42 -46.66 -16.16
C LYS A 96 -25.45 -45.57 -15.69
N TRP A 97 -24.39 -45.91 -14.95
CA TRP A 97 -23.46 -44.93 -14.39
C TRP A 97 -22.17 -44.94 -15.20
N LEU A 98 -21.83 -43.78 -15.75
CA LEU A 98 -20.61 -43.51 -16.48
C LEU A 98 -19.89 -42.35 -15.80
N THR A 99 -18.59 -42.50 -15.56
CA THR A 99 -17.74 -41.37 -15.16
C THR A 99 -16.85 -40.95 -16.31
N VAL A 100 -16.77 -39.65 -16.56
CA VAL A 100 -15.86 -39.10 -17.56
C VAL A 100 -14.84 -38.21 -16.84
N ASN A 101 -13.57 -38.57 -16.92
CA ASN A 101 -12.47 -37.81 -16.35
C ASN A 101 -11.96 -36.82 -17.40
N TRP A 102 -12.37 -35.57 -17.28
CA TRP A 102 -11.98 -34.52 -18.20
C TRP A 102 -10.62 -33.93 -17.86
N ASP A 103 -9.86 -33.61 -18.90
CA ASP A 103 -8.65 -32.81 -18.81
C ASP A 103 -8.97 -31.32 -18.55
N VAL A 104 -7.93 -30.51 -18.45
CA VAL A 104 -8.06 -29.05 -18.24
C VAL A 104 -8.79 -28.41 -19.43
N TRP A 105 -9.76 -27.53 -19.14
CA TRP A 105 -10.53 -26.78 -20.13
C TRP A 105 -9.97 -25.38 -20.33
N GLN A 106 -9.98 -24.89 -21.56
CA GLN A 106 -9.64 -23.49 -21.85
C GLN A 106 -10.82 -22.58 -21.48
N ASN A 107 -10.82 -21.99 -20.28
CA ASN A 107 -11.86 -21.06 -19.83
C ASN A 107 -11.38 -19.59 -19.92
N LYS A 108 -12.29 -18.67 -20.31
CA LYS A 108 -12.05 -17.20 -20.31
C LYS A 108 -11.92 -16.56 -18.90
N VAL A 109 -12.02 -17.35 -17.82
CA VAL A 109 -12.12 -16.85 -16.43
C VAL A 109 -11.09 -17.51 -15.50
N VAL A 110 -10.08 -18.21 -16.05
CA VAL A 110 -9.01 -18.79 -15.23
C VAL A 110 -7.67 -18.43 -15.85
N GLU A 111 -7.00 -17.42 -15.28
CA GLU A 111 -5.58 -17.15 -15.48
C GLU A 111 -4.78 -18.25 -14.76
N GLU A 112 -4.75 -19.44 -15.35
CA GLU A 112 -3.81 -20.50 -14.97
C GLU A 112 -2.69 -20.58 -16.00
N SER A 113 -1.45 -20.46 -15.49
CA SER A 113 -0.15 -20.78 -16.08
C SER A 113 -0.05 -21.06 -17.59
N ILE A 114 0.84 -20.31 -18.25
CA ILE A 114 1.23 -20.41 -19.66
C ILE A 114 1.71 -21.82 -20.08
N LEU A 115 2.11 -22.69 -19.15
CA LEU A 115 2.53 -24.07 -19.47
C LEU A 115 1.35 -25.06 -19.70
N VAL A 116 0.16 -24.76 -19.17
CA VAL A 116 -1.04 -25.64 -19.28
C VAL A 116 -1.89 -25.27 -20.50
N ILE A 117 -1.78 -24.04 -21.01
CA ILE A 117 -2.58 -23.53 -22.12
C ILE A 117 -2.29 -24.27 -23.45
N LYS A 118 -1.11 -24.87 -23.61
CA LYS A 118 -0.74 -25.52 -24.88
C LYS A 118 -1.53 -26.81 -25.16
N ASN A 119 -2.09 -27.44 -24.12
CA ASN A 119 -2.77 -28.74 -24.20
C ASN A 119 -4.15 -28.72 -23.48
N ALA A 120 -4.80 -27.57 -23.35
CA ALA A 120 -6.16 -27.51 -22.77
C ALA A 120 -7.22 -27.91 -23.80
N ILE A 121 -8.30 -28.55 -23.35
CA ILE A 121 -9.46 -28.90 -24.17
C ILE A 121 -10.16 -27.61 -24.61
N MET A 122 -10.32 -27.42 -25.92
CA MET A 122 -11.17 -26.37 -26.47
C MET A 122 -12.65 -26.78 -26.40
N TYR A 123 -13.58 -25.81 -26.28
CA TYR A 123 -15.02 -26.11 -26.21
C TYR A 123 -15.52 -26.98 -27.38
N GLU A 124 -15.01 -26.76 -28.59
CA GLU A 124 -15.38 -27.53 -29.78
C GLU A 124 -14.89 -28.99 -29.73
N GLU A 125 -13.69 -29.21 -29.17
CA GLU A 125 -13.12 -30.54 -28.96
C GLU A 125 -13.89 -31.30 -27.88
N GLY A 126 -14.20 -30.59 -26.78
CA GLY A 126 -15.00 -31.13 -25.68
C GLY A 126 -16.40 -31.57 -26.12
N ASN A 127 -17.09 -30.76 -26.95
CA ASN A 127 -18.40 -31.13 -27.49
C ASN A 127 -18.33 -32.38 -28.37
N LYS A 128 -17.33 -32.48 -29.27
CA LYS A 128 -17.14 -33.67 -30.12
C LYS A 128 -16.82 -34.92 -29.29
N ALA A 129 -15.97 -34.78 -28.27
CA ALA A 129 -15.67 -35.87 -27.35
C ALA A 129 -16.92 -36.32 -26.58
N PHE A 130 -17.74 -35.36 -26.13
CA PHE A 130 -18.98 -35.65 -25.43
C PHE A 130 -20.01 -36.40 -26.31
N ASP A 131 -20.20 -35.95 -27.56
CA ASP A 131 -21.06 -36.64 -28.52
C ASP A 131 -20.59 -38.09 -28.79
N TYR A 132 -19.28 -38.27 -28.92
CA TYR A 132 -18.69 -39.60 -29.09
C TYR A 132 -18.92 -40.51 -27.87
N ILE A 133 -18.81 -39.94 -26.66
CA ILE A 133 -19.00 -40.67 -25.40
C ILE A 133 -20.45 -41.14 -25.25
N ILE A 134 -21.43 -40.27 -25.50
CA ILE A 134 -22.86 -40.63 -25.46
C ILE A 134 -23.20 -41.68 -26.53
N ALA A 135 -22.56 -41.61 -27.70
CA ALA A 135 -22.82 -42.58 -28.77
C ALA A 135 -22.22 -43.98 -28.51
N ASN A 136 -21.27 -44.13 -27.57
CA ASN A 136 -20.47 -45.35 -27.39
C ASN A 136 -20.39 -45.83 -25.92
N GLU A 137 -21.55 -45.91 -25.26
CA GLU A 137 -21.67 -46.32 -23.85
C GLU A 137 -21.32 -47.79 -23.61
N THR A 138 -20.04 -48.09 -23.38
CA THR A 138 -19.56 -49.48 -23.16
C THR A 138 -18.75 -49.67 -21.88
N PHE A 139 -18.30 -48.58 -21.25
CA PHE A 139 -17.37 -48.62 -20.11
C PHE A 139 -17.90 -47.83 -18.91
N PRO A 140 -17.55 -48.23 -17.66
CA PRO A 140 -17.95 -47.49 -16.47
C PRO A 140 -17.17 -46.18 -16.26
N GLN A 141 -16.06 -46.01 -16.96
CA GLN A 141 -15.17 -44.87 -16.85
C GLN A 141 -14.47 -44.60 -18.18
N ILE A 142 -14.43 -43.34 -18.59
CA ILE A 142 -13.72 -42.87 -19.78
C ILE A 142 -12.77 -41.74 -19.36
N LEU A 143 -11.52 -41.81 -19.81
CA LEU A 143 -10.50 -40.80 -19.56
C LEU A 143 -10.33 -39.97 -20.82
N VAL A 144 -10.48 -38.64 -20.71
CA VAL A 144 -10.23 -37.70 -21.80
C VAL A 144 -8.92 -36.99 -21.49
N SER A 145 -7.92 -37.19 -22.36
CA SER A 145 -6.59 -36.59 -22.24
C SER A 145 -6.21 -35.99 -23.58
N THR A 146 -5.68 -34.77 -23.58
CA THR A 146 -5.24 -34.07 -24.80
C THR A 146 -3.86 -34.53 -25.29
N THR A 147 -3.11 -35.23 -24.43
CA THR A 147 -1.84 -35.89 -24.78
C THR A 147 -1.86 -37.37 -24.38
N GLU A 148 -0.83 -38.11 -24.76
CA GLU A 148 -0.70 -39.53 -24.40
C GLU A 148 -0.69 -39.71 -22.87
N LEU A 149 -1.68 -40.46 -22.36
CA LEU A 149 -1.89 -40.58 -20.92
C LEU A 149 -0.73 -41.29 -20.22
N GLN A 150 -0.14 -42.31 -20.86
CA GLN A 150 0.98 -43.06 -20.30
C GLN A 150 2.19 -42.16 -20.11
N GLU A 151 2.50 -41.32 -21.10
CA GLU A 151 3.59 -40.33 -21.00
C GLU A 151 3.39 -39.37 -19.82
N ARG A 152 2.14 -38.94 -19.56
CA ARG A 152 1.83 -38.08 -18.40
C ARG A 152 2.01 -38.81 -17.08
N ILE A 153 1.61 -40.08 -17.00
CA ILE A 153 1.81 -40.92 -15.80
C ILE A 153 3.30 -41.14 -15.56
N ASP A 154 4.06 -41.49 -16.60
CA ASP A 154 5.50 -41.71 -16.52
C ASP A 154 6.22 -40.43 -16.11
N ASN A 155 5.85 -39.28 -16.68
CA ASN A 155 6.39 -37.98 -16.27
C ASN A 155 6.14 -37.69 -14.79
N TRP A 156 4.97 -38.03 -14.25
CA TRP A 156 4.66 -37.86 -12.82
C TRP A 156 5.45 -38.83 -11.93
N LEU A 157 5.64 -40.07 -12.36
CA LEU A 157 6.43 -41.07 -11.62
C LEU A 157 7.92 -40.73 -11.62
N HIS A 158 8.45 -40.30 -12.77
CA HIS A 158 9.84 -39.90 -12.94
C HIS A 158 10.15 -38.48 -12.45
N PHE A 159 9.12 -37.65 -12.19
CA PHE A 159 9.28 -36.34 -11.55
C PHE A 159 10.03 -36.49 -10.23
N TRP A 160 9.67 -37.50 -9.44
CA TRP A 160 10.28 -37.77 -8.13
C TRP A 160 11.63 -38.49 -8.23
N GLU A 161 11.83 -39.35 -9.24
CA GLU A 161 13.14 -39.98 -9.49
C GLU A 161 14.19 -38.99 -10.02
N LYS A 162 13.78 -37.95 -10.76
CA LYS A 162 14.69 -36.85 -11.13
C LYS A 162 15.13 -36.04 -9.92
N THR A 163 14.29 -35.86 -8.90
CA THR A 163 14.67 -35.17 -7.65
C THR A 163 15.65 -35.97 -6.78
N GLU A 164 15.65 -37.31 -6.82
CA GLU A 164 16.63 -38.11 -6.07
C GLU A 164 17.99 -38.25 -6.79
N ASN A 165 18.01 -38.22 -8.13
CA ASN A 165 19.26 -38.35 -8.91
C ASN A 165 19.98 -37.03 -9.27
N LEU A 166 19.43 -35.87 -8.88
CA LEU A 166 20.08 -34.56 -9.07
C LEU A 166 21.08 -34.18 -7.95
N GLN A 167 21.39 -35.08 -7.02
CA GLN A 167 22.40 -34.84 -5.97
C GLN A 167 23.87 -34.83 -6.45
N LYS A 168 24.15 -34.89 -7.76
CA LYS A 168 25.53 -34.86 -8.28
C LYS A 168 25.71 -34.04 -9.57
N GLU A 169 25.38 -32.75 -9.54
CA GLU A 169 26.09 -31.77 -10.37
C GLU A 169 26.50 -30.54 -9.55
N ARG A 170 27.70 -30.02 -9.84
CA ARG A 170 28.37 -28.96 -9.07
C ARG A 170 27.78 -27.58 -9.39
N VAL A 171 27.58 -26.84 -8.30
CA VAL A 171 27.48 -25.39 -8.06
C VAL A 171 28.02 -24.49 -9.20
N LYS A 172 27.22 -23.51 -9.64
CA LYS A 172 27.76 -22.22 -10.13
C LYS A 172 28.30 -21.48 -8.91
N ASP A 173 29.60 -21.18 -8.90
CA ASP A 173 30.26 -20.45 -7.83
C ASP A 173 29.72 -19.00 -7.75
N ILE A 174 28.75 -18.76 -6.87
CA ILE A 174 28.30 -17.42 -6.49
C ILE A 174 29.28 -16.92 -5.42
N HIS A 175 29.97 -15.81 -5.67
CA HIS A 175 30.99 -15.27 -4.76
C HIS A 175 30.62 -13.91 -4.15
N GLU A 176 29.62 -13.22 -4.71
CA GLU A 176 29.15 -11.92 -4.22
C GLU A 176 27.61 -11.83 -4.20
N TRP A 177 27.05 -10.97 -3.34
CA TRP A 177 25.61 -10.71 -3.26
C TRP A 177 25.01 -10.23 -4.58
N LYS A 178 25.80 -9.49 -5.38
CA LYS A 178 25.38 -8.99 -6.69
C LYS A 178 25.15 -10.11 -7.70
N ASP A 179 25.94 -11.19 -7.61
CA ASP A 179 25.76 -12.36 -8.47
C ASP A 179 24.50 -13.13 -8.10
N LEU A 180 24.20 -13.22 -6.80
CA LEU A 180 22.94 -13.82 -6.31
C LEU A 180 21.73 -12.99 -6.75
N GLU A 181 21.80 -11.67 -6.66
CA GLU A 181 20.77 -10.73 -7.12
C GLU A 181 20.49 -10.91 -8.63
N ASN A 182 21.55 -10.98 -9.45
CA ASN A 182 21.43 -11.20 -10.89
C ASN A 182 20.81 -12.56 -11.23
N GLU A 183 21.19 -13.62 -10.50
CA GLU A 183 20.68 -14.96 -10.76
C GLU A 183 19.23 -15.12 -10.30
N LEU A 184 18.83 -14.48 -9.20
CA LEU A 184 17.42 -14.33 -8.82
C LEU A 184 16.65 -13.58 -9.91
N ALA A 185 17.15 -12.43 -10.40
CA ALA A 185 16.50 -11.67 -11.46
C ALA A 185 16.34 -12.50 -12.74
N ARG A 186 17.33 -13.32 -13.08
CA ARG A 186 17.25 -14.26 -14.20
C ARG A 186 16.15 -15.30 -14.00
N ILE A 187 16.06 -15.93 -12.82
CA ILE A 187 15.03 -16.93 -12.51
C ILE A 187 13.63 -16.32 -12.60
N PHE A 188 13.43 -15.13 -12.02
CA PHE A 188 12.16 -14.41 -12.10
C PHE A 188 11.82 -14.03 -13.54
N LYS A 189 12.80 -13.52 -14.30
CA LYS A 189 12.63 -13.17 -15.72
C LYS A 189 12.20 -14.38 -16.56
N GLU A 190 12.85 -15.52 -16.38
CA GLU A 190 12.58 -16.75 -17.13
C GLU A 190 11.19 -17.31 -16.83
N ILE A 191 10.78 -17.36 -15.55
CA ILE A 191 9.50 -17.95 -15.15
C ILE A 191 8.33 -17.00 -15.46
N LEU A 192 8.51 -15.69 -15.27
CA LEU A 192 7.46 -14.71 -15.54
C LEU A 192 7.39 -14.31 -17.03
N GLY A 193 8.38 -14.69 -17.85
CA GLY A 193 8.41 -14.39 -19.28
C GLY A 193 8.62 -12.91 -19.60
N LEU A 194 9.32 -12.18 -18.72
CA LEU A 194 9.54 -10.73 -18.84
C LEU A 194 10.84 -10.43 -19.61
N GLU A 195 10.94 -9.25 -20.21
CA GLU A 195 12.18 -8.80 -20.87
C GLU A 195 13.22 -8.28 -19.86
N THR A 196 12.76 -7.67 -18.78
CA THR A 196 13.58 -7.10 -17.70
C THR A 196 12.89 -7.28 -16.35
N VAL A 197 13.67 -7.52 -15.30
CA VAL A 197 13.24 -7.55 -13.90
C VAL A 197 14.22 -6.70 -13.11
N ASN A 198 13.74 -5.63 -12.48
CA ASN A 198 14.55 -4.81 -11.57
C ASN A 198 14.48 -5.38 -10.15
N ARG A 199 15.52 -5.10 -9.37
CA ARG A 199 15.65 -5.57 -7.98
C ARG A 199 14.50 -5.16 -7.05
N ASN A 200 13.83 -4.05 -7.33
CA ASN A 200 12.76 -3.49 -6.51
C ASN A 200 11.35 -3.77 -7.09
N ASP A 201 11.26 -4.44 -8.24
CA ASP A 201 9.96 -4.74 -8.83
C ASP A 201 9.22 -5.76 -7.94
N ASN A 202 7.98 -5.44 -7.59
CA ASN A 202 7.15 -6.33 -6.79
C ASN A 202 6.73 -7.55 -7.63
N PHE A 203 6.99 -8.75 -7.10
CA PHE A 203 6.70 -10.01 -7.79
C PHE A 203 5.26 -10.09 -8.27
N PHE A 204 4.30 -9.65 -7.44
CA PHE A 204 2.87 -9.73 -7.75
C PHE A 204 2.42 -8.70 -8.78
N GLU A 205 3.01 -7.50 -8.74
CA GLU A 205 2.75 -6.46 -9.75
C GLU A 205 3.35 -6.83 -11.11
N MET A 206 4.45 -7.58 -11.10
CA MET A 206 5.03 -8.24 -12.29
C MET A 206 4.21 -9.43 -12.81
N GLY A 207 3.07 -9.74 -12.19
CA GLY A 207 2.19 -10.85 -12.60
C GLY A 207 2.55 -12.21 -11.98
N ALA A 208 3.41 -12.26 -10.95
CA ALA A 208 3.64 -13.49 -10.22
C ALA A 208 2.39 -13.91 -9.44
N THR A 209 1.94 -15.13 -9.67
CA THR A 209 0.91 -15.84 -8.92
C THR A 209 1.55 -16.80 -7.91
N SER A 210 0.76 -17.34 -6.98
CA SER A 210 1.22 -18.37 -6.02
C SER A 210 1.86 -19.58 -6.73
N LEU A 211 1.36 -19.95 -7.92
CA LEU A 211 1.91 -21.05 -8.71
C LEU A 211 3.30 -20.71 -9.29
N THR A 212 3.45 -19.51 -9.86
CA THR A 212 4.76 -19.07 -10.37
C THR A 212 5.77 -18.87 -9.25
N LEU A 213 5.34 -18.43 -8.05
CA LEU A 213 6.23 -18.36 -6.88
C LEU A 213 6.68 -19.73 -6.40
N ILE A 214 5.85 -20.78 -6.53
CA ILE A 214 6.27 -22.16 -6.26
C ILE A 214 7.33 -22.61 -7.27
N GLN A 215 7.14 -22.31 -8.56
CA GLN A 215 8.12 -22.63 -9.60
C GLN A 215 9.45 -21.89 -9.38
N ILE A 216 9.37 -20.61 -9.02
CA ILE A 216 10.52 -19.77 -8.71
C ILE A 216 11.24 -20.32 -7.49
N ASN A 217 10.51 -20.66 -6.43
CA ASN A 217 11.11 -21.23 -5.23
C ASN A 217 11.82 -22.56 -5.51
N GLU A 218 11.25 -23.41 -6.35
CA GLU A 218 11.87 -24.68 -6.72
C GLU A 218 13.10 -24.46 -7.61
N GLN A 219 13.08 -23.49 -8.51
CA GLN A 219 14.25 -23.14 -9.30
C GLN A 219 15.37 -22.51 -8.45
N ILE A 220 15.02 -21.65 -7.50
CA ILE A 220 15.96 -21.11 -6.49
C ILE A 220 16.56 -22.24 -5.64
N ARG A 221 15.74 -23.18 -5.19
CA ARG A 221 16.20 -24.35 -4.43
C ARG A 221 17.13 -25.23 -5.27
N ARG A 222 16.81 -25.45 -6.55
CA ARG A 222 17.59 -26.29 -7.46
C ARG A 222 18.91 -25.66 -7.86
N GLU A 223 18.89 -24.38 -8.25
CA GLU A 223 20.03 -23.70 -8.88
C GLU A 223 20.90 -22.96 -7.86
N LEU A 224 20.29 -22.39 -6.82
CA LEU A 224 20.98 -21.59 -5.80
C LEU A 224 21.12 -22.31 -4.46
N LYS A 225 20.53 -23.51 -4.32
CA LYS A 225 20.50 -24.30 -3.07
C LYS A 225 19.94 -23.54 -1.86
N LEU A 226 19.17 -22.48 -2.13
CA LEU A 226 18.48 -21.67 -1.14
C LEU A 226 17.14 -22.31 -0.81
N ASN A 227 16.96 -22.71 0.45
CA ASN A 227 15.75 -23.39 0.89
C ASN A 227 14.70 -22.39 1.41
N LEU A 228 14.21 -21.51 0.54
CA LEU A 228 13.18 -20.54 0.90
C LEU A 228 11.80 -21.22 1.03
N THR A 229 10.94 -20.71 1.91
CA THR A 229 9.52 -21.09 1.93
C THR A 229 8.72 -20.12 1.06
N ILE A 230 7.56 -20.56 0.57
CA ILE A 230 6.67 -19.69 -0.23
C ILE A 230 6.25 -18.46 0.59
N GLU A 231 5.94 -18.66 1.88
CA GLU A 231 5.69 -17.59 2.84
C GLU A 231 6.78 -16.50 2.80
N LYS A 232 8.06 -16.88 2.68
CA LYS A 232 9.18 -15.92 2.60
C LYS A 232 9.18 -15.13 1.29
N LEU A 233 8.81 -15.74 0.17
CA LEU A 233 8.64 -15.03 -1.10
C LEU A 233 7.43 -14.07 -1.08
N PHE A 234 6.40 -14.38 -0.29
CA PHE A 234 5.27 -13.47 -0.03
C PHE A 234 5.65 -12.32 0.91
N THR A 235 6.46 -12.62 1.93
CA THR A 235 6.90 -11.65 2.94
C THR A 235 7.93 -10.67 2.38
N TYR A 236 8.76 -11.13 1.44
CA TYR A 236 9.79 -10.34 0.78
C TYR A 236 9.54 -10.31 -0.73
N PRO A 237 8.50 -9.57 -1.19
CA PRO A 237 8.01 -9.59 -2.56
C PRO A 237 8.90 -8.89 -3.60
N THR A 238 10.17 -8.59 -3.29
CA THR A 238 11.15 -8.07 -4.25
C THR A 238 12.48 -8.80 -4.09
N ILE A 239 13.30 -8.82 -5.14
CA ILE A 239 14.64 -9.44 -5.09
C ILE A 239 15.48 -8.74 -4.02
N TYR A 240 15.35 -7.42 -3.92
CA TYR A 240 16.04 -6.62 -2.92
C TYR A 240 15.69 -7.05 -1.49
N GLN A 241 14.39 -7.14 -1.17
CA GLN A 241 13.94 -7.57 0.16
C GLN A 241 14.37 -9.01 0.47
N LEU A 242 14.34 -9.91 -0.53
CA LEU A 242 14.77 -11.29 -0.37
C LEU A 242 16.27 -11.41 -0.10
N ILE A 243 17.09 -10.64 -0.81
CA ILE A 243 18.55 -10.56 -0.57
C ILE A 243 18.84 -10.01 0.82
N ASN A 244 18.14 -8.95 1.25
CA ASN A 244 18.33 -8.41 2.59
C ASN A 244 17.95 -9.44 3.65
N PHE A 245 16.80 -10.11 3.53
CA PHE A 245 16.44 -11.21 4.42
C PHE A 245 17.53 -12.28 4.51
N LEU A 246 18.08 -12.71 3.37
CA LEU A 246 19.16 -13.69 3.31
C LEU A 246 20.48 -13.20 3.94
N LYS A 247 20.74 -11.89 3.97
CA LYS A 247 21.88 -11.30 4.69
C LYS A 247 21.72 -11.35 6.20
N GLU A 248 20.48 -11.31 6.70
CA GLU A 248 20.21 -11.24 8.14
C GLU A 248 20.07 -12.61 8.80
N ASP A 249 19.76 -13.65 8.03
CA ASP A 249 19.42 -14.98 8.53
C ASP A 249 20.51 -16.02 8.20
N ASP A 250 21.42 -16.24 9.15
CA ASP A 250 22.53 -17.21 9.05
C ASP A 250 22.06 -18.66 8.79
N ALA A 251 20.76 -18.97 9.00
CA ALA A 251 20.21 -20.31 8.79
C ALA A 251 20.22 -20.76 7.31
N PHE A 252 20.33 -19.82 6.36
CA PHE A 252 20.36 -20.13 4.92
C PHE A 252 21.78 -20.40 4.39
N GLY A 253 22.81 -20.30 5.24
CA GLY A 253 24.19 -20.67 4.89
C GLY A 253 24.85 -19.76 3.84
N VAL A 254 24.26 -18.61 3.53
CA VAL A 254 24.81 -17.62 2.60
C VAL A 254 25.65 -16.62 3.38
N SER A 255 26.95 -16.89 3.49
CA SER A 255 27.91 -15.99 4.11
C SER A 255 28.92 -15.52 3.09
N PHE A 256 28.78 -14.27 2.66
CA PHE A 256 29.82 -13.55 1.91
C PHE A 256 30.54 -12.60 2.88
N LYS A 257 31.87 -12.47 2.77
CA LYS A 257 32.62 -11.49 3.57
C LYS A 257 32.27 -10.08 3.10
N ASN A 258 31.24 -9.48 3.71
CA ASN A 258 31.10 -8.06 4.05
C ASN A 258 29.66 -7.81 4.49
N ASP A 259 29.47 -7.70 5.81
CA ASP A 259 28.92 -6.50 6.46
C ASP A 259 28.86 -6.80 7.96
N LYS A 260 29.75 -6.18 8.73
CA LYS A 260 29.70 -6.25 10.18
C LYS A 260 28.45 -5.48 10.64
N LYS A 261 27.37 -6.20 10.93
CA LYS A 261 26.24 -5.65 11.70
C LYS A 261 26.76 -5.15 13.05
N LYS A 262 26.78 -3.83 13.25
CA LYS A 262 26.89 -3.23 14.57
C LYS A 262 25.51 -3.36 15.23
N ASN A 263 25.37 -4.32 16.14
CA ASN A 263 24.29 -4.26 17.12
C ASN A 263 24.68 -3.22 18.17
N THR A 264 24.19 -2.00 18.00
CA THR A 264 24.36 -0.94 19.00
C THR A 264 23.33 -1.17 20.10
N VAL A 265 23.82 -1.56 21.27
CA VAL A 265 23.04 -1.57 22.52
C VAL A 265 22.85 -0.11 22.92
N ILE A 266 21.62 0.40 22.87
CA ILE A 266 21.30 1.78 23.27
C ILE A 266 21.49 1.90 24.78
N SER A 267 22.62 2.48 25.19
CA SER A 267 22.84 2.99 26.55
C SER A 267 22.16 4.36 26.69
N HIS A 268 21.55 4.61 27.85
CA HIS A 268 20.84 5.85 28.26
C HIS A 268 21.04 7.06 27.34
N SER A 269 20.18 7.17 26.31
CA SER A 269 20.25 8.24 25.32
C SER A 269 19.71 9.55 25.88
N THR A 270 20.36 10.64 25.49
CA THR A 270 19.78 11.99 25.61
C THR A 270 18.41 12.05 24.94
N LYS A 271 17.48 12.81 25.54
CA LYS A 271 16.14 13.08 25.00
C LYS A 271 16.16 13.97 23.74
N ASP A 272 17.32 14.53 23.39
CA ASP A 272 17.47 15.50 22.32
C ASP A 272 17.23 14.87 20.94
N ILE A 273 16.49 15.57 20.09
CA ILE A 273 16.16 15.14 18.73
C ILE A 273 16.81 16.11 17.73
N ALA A 274 17.62 15.58 16.82
CA ALA A 274 18.22 16.34 15.74
C ALA A 274 17.23 16.47 14.56
N VAL A 275 17.18 17.66 13.96
CA VAL A 275 16.60 17.88 12.63
C VAL A 275 17.72 17.66 11.62
N ILE A 276 17.62 16.58 10.85
CA ILE A 276 18.69 16.12 9.94
C ILE A 276 18.40 16.36 8.46
N GLY A 277 17.15 16.66 8.11
CA GLY A 277 16.76 17.03 6.76
C GLY A 277 15.49 17.88 6.78
N MET A 278 15.29 18.71 5.76
CA MET A 278 14.07 19.50 5.64
C MET A 278 13.72 19.80 4.18
N SER A 279 12.44 20.04 3.92
CA SER A 279 11.95 20.49 2.62
C SER A 279 10.65 21.29 2.78
N GLY A 280 10.24 21.98 1.71
CA GLY A 280 8.98 22.69 1.72
C GLY A 280 8.64 23.40 0.41
N ARG A 281 7.40 23.88 0.35
CA ARG A 281 6.83 24.70 -0.73
C ARG A 281 6.07 25.86 -0.11
N PHE A 282 6.35 27.08 -0.56
CA PHE A 282 5.76 28.30 0.00
C PHE A 282 5.40 29.29 -1.12
N PRO A 283 4.49 30.24 -0.89
CA PRO A 283 4.22 31.29 -1.88
C PRO A 283 5.50 32.03 -2.25
N GLY A 284 5.78 32.12 -3.55
CA GLY A 284 6.99 32.74 -4.08
C GLY A 284 8.31 32.02 -3.76
N ALA A 285 8.28 30.79 -3.26
CA ALA A 285 9.47 29.97 -3.02
C ALA A 285 9.21 28.49 -3.33
N LYS A 286 9.95 27.94 -4.29
CA LYS A 286 9.80 26.53 -4.69
C LYS A 286 10.51 25.55 -3.73
N ASN A 287 11.33 26.06 -2.81
CA ASN A 287 12.06 25.27 -1.83
C ASN A 287 12.46 26.13 -0.62
N ILE A 288 13.03 25.49 0.40
CA ILE A 288 13.47 26.12 1.65
C ILE A 288 14.55 27.19 1.45
N SER A 289 15.41 27.05 0.43
CA SER A 289 16.50 27.99 0.17
C SER A 289 15.96 29.32 -0.38
N GLU A 290 15.04 29.26 -1.33
CA GLU A 290 14.33 30.45 -1.82
C GLU A 290 13.47 31.08 -0.72
N TYR A 291 12.83 30.26 0.11
CA TYR A 291 12.05 30.75 1.25
C TYR A 291 12.91 31.50 2.25
N TRP A 292 14.10 30.98 2.56
CA TRP A 292 15.08 31.64 3.42
C TRP A 292 15.54 33.00 2.84
N GLU A 293 15.84 33.05 1.54
CA GLU A 293 16.19 34.31 0.89
C GLU A 293 15.01 35.30 0.89
N ASN A 294 13.78 34.84 0.73
CA ASN A 294 12.61 35.72 0.83
C ASN A 294 12.49 36.34 2.22
N ILE A 295 12.62 35.54 3.29
CA ILE A 295 12.57 36.05 4.68
C ILE A 295 13.69 37.05 4.92
N LYS A 296 14.93 36.69 4.57
CA LYS A 296 16.11 37.52 4.79
C LYS A 296 16.03 38.88 4.08
N ASN A 297 15.38 38.92 2.92
CA ASN A 297 15.18 40.14 2.14
C ASN A 297 13.85 40.86 2.46
N GLY A 298 13.04 40.34 3.39
CA GLY A 298 11.74 40.93 3.76
C GLY A 298 10.73 40.96 2.62
N LEU A 299 10.76 39.95 1.74
CA LEU A 299 9.90 39.91 0.55
C LEU A 299 8.51 39.37 0.90
N GLU A 300 7.48 40.15 0.59
CA GLU A 300 6.08 39.70 0.65
C GLU A 300 5.69 39.06 -0.68
N THR A 301 5.32 37.77 -0.63
CA THR A 301 5.03 36.94 -1.83
C THR A 301 3.55 36.62 -2.00
N ILE A 302 2.68 37.49 -1.48
CA ILE A 302 1.22 37.35 -1.59
C ILE A 302 0.76 37.71 -3.01
N SER A 303 -0.09 36.87 -3.58
CA SER A 303 -0.66 37.09 -4.92
C SER A 303 -1.92 37.93 -4.84
N GLU A 304 -2.16 38.73 -5.88
CA GLU A 304 -3.41 39.47 -6.11
C GLU A 304 -4.06 38.97 -7.40
N PHE A 305 -5.38 38.77 -7.39
CA PHE A 305 -6.11 38.11 -8.47
C PHE A 305 -6.93 39.07 -9.34
N THR A 306 -6.83 38.87 -10.64
CA THR A 306 -7.62 39.61 -11.65
C THR A 306 -9.08 39.17 -11.68
N ASP A 307 -9.97 40.00 -12.23
CA ASP A 307 -11.39 39.64 -12.46
C ASP A 307 -11.53 38.35 -13.28
N GLN A 308 -10.67 38.15 -14.28
CA GLN A 308 -10.69 36.96 -15.12
C GLN A 308 -10.36 35.71 -14.30
N GLU A 309 -9.29 35.76 -13.50
CA GLU A 309 -8.88 34.62 -12.67
C GLU A 309 -9.96 34.25 -11.65
N LEU A 310 -10.55 35.23 -10.99
CA LEU A 310 -11.63 35.01 -10.01
C LEU A 310 -12.88 34.40 -10.68
N TRP A 311 -13.28 34.92 -11.84
CA TRP A 311 -14.40 34.36 -12.60
C TRP A 311 -14.14 32.93 -13.06
N GLU A 312 -12.94 32.64 -13.59
CA GLU A 312 -12.53 31.29 -14.01
C GLU A 312 -12.48 30.30 -12.83
N ASN A 313 -12.25 30.79 -11.61
CA ASN A 313 -12.22 29.99 -10.37
C ASN A 313 -13.57 29.99 -9.62
N GLY A 314 -14.65 30.45 -10.27
CA GLY A 314 -16.02 30.28 -9.79
C GLY A 314 -16.52 31.34 -8.81
N VAL A 315 -15.81 32.47 -8.67
CA VAL A 315 -16.27 33.61 -7.86
C VAL A 315 -17.38 34.36 -8.63
N SER A 316 -18.50 34.65 -7.96
CA SER A 316 -19.61 35.35 -8.60
C SER A 316 -19.28 36.83 -8.87
N LYS A 317 -19.98 37.46 -9.82
CA LYS A 317 -19.81 38.91 -10.07
C LYS A 317 -20.20 39.73 -8.84
N GLU A 318 -21.26 39.33 -8.15
CA GLU A 318 -21.74 39.98 -6.94
C GLU A 318 -20.67 39.97 -5.84
N GLU A 319 -19.98 38.84 -5.64
CA GLU A 319 -18.87 38.74 -4.68
C GLU A 319 -17.65 39.54 -5.14
N MET A 320 -17.21 39.36 -6.39
CA MET A 320 -16.03 40.04 -6.93
C MET A 320 -16.13 41.57 -6.81
N TYR A 321 -17.31 42.14 -7.05
CA TYR A 321 -17.54 43.59 -6.98
C TYR A 321 -18.02 44.08 -5.60
N SER A 322 -18.08 43.21 -4.59
CA SER A 322 -18.35 43.62 -3.21
C SER A 322 -17.18 44.45 -2.67
N GLU A 323 -17.49 45.53 -1.95
CA GLU A 323 -16.48 46.36 -1.28
C GLU A 323 -15.70 45.61 -0.19
N TYR A 324 -16.25 44.48 0.28
CA TYR A 324 -15.64 43.63 1.30
C TYR A 324 -14.82 42.48 0.72
N TYR A 325 -14.75 42.32 -0.60
CA TYR A 325 -14.03 41.19 -1.19
C TYR A 325 -12.53 41.49 -1.32
N VAL A 326 -11.71 40.71 -0.62
CA VAL A 326 -10.25 40.82 -0.64
C VAL A 326 -9.70 39.82 -1.65
N ARG A 327 -8.99 40.32 -2.66
CA ARG A 327 -8.54 39.56 -3.84
C ARG A 327 -7.13 38.99 -3.69
N ARG A 328 -6.70 38.74 -2.46
CA ARG A 328 -5.31 38.39 -2.15
C ARG A 328 -5.21 37.09 -1.39
N LYS A 329 -4.19 36.29 -1.70
CA LYS A 329 -3.86 35.04 -1.01
C LYS A 329 -2.42 34.63 -1.30
N GLY A 330 -1.76 34.01 -0.34
CA GLY A 330 -0.50 33.31 -0.60
C GLY A 330 -0.80 31.96 -1.27
N VAL A 331 -0.32 31.78 -2.51
CA VAL A 331 -0.51 30.56 -3.28
C VAL A 331 0.82 29.94 -3.67
N ILE A 332 0.90 28.62 -3.57
CA ILE A 332 2.04 27.88 -4.11
C ILE A 332 1.88 27.69 -5.62
N GLN A 333 2.98 27.67 -6.35
CA GLN A 333 2.97 27.55 -7.81
C GLN A 333 2.99 26.08 -8.25
N ASN A 334 2.43 25.81 -9.43
CA ASN A 334 2.50 24.52 -10.14
C ASN A 334 1.87 23.33 -9.40
N VAL A 335 0.78 23.52 -8.65
CA VAL A 335 0.12 22.42 -7.91
C VAL A 335 -0.51 21.35 -8.81
N GLU A 336 -0.68 21.69 -10.10
CA GLU A 336 -1.11 20.78 -11.14
C GLU A 336 0.00 19.84 -11.62
N LYS A 337 1.28 20.19 -11.40
CA LYS A 337 2.43 19.40 -11.83
C LYS A 337 2.79 18.36 -10.78
N PHE A 338 3.12 17.16 -11.25
CA PHE A 338 3.57 16.03 -10.45
C PHE A 338 4.19 15.00 -11.38
N ASP A 339 5.22 14.28 -10.92
CA ASP A 339 5.84 13.18 -11.65
C ASP A 339 5.33 11.83 -11.12
N PRO A 340 4.24 11.27 -11.68
CA PRO A 340 3.63 10.07 -11.13
C PRO A 340 4.48 8.82 -11.26
N GLU A 341 5.25 8.69 -12.35
CA GLU A 341 6.06 7.49 -12.62
C GLU A 341 7.17 7.34 -11.58
N THR A 342 7.87 8.44 -11.25
CA THR A 342 8.91 8.46 -10.22
C THR A 342 8.38 8.00 -8.85
N PHE A 343 7.13 8.32 -8.52
CA PHE A 343 6.52 7.98 -7.23
C PHE A 343 5.63 6.73 -7.26
N GLY A 344 5.61 5.96 -8.35
CA GLY A 344 4.86 4.70 -8.44
C GLY A 344 3.34 4.86 -8.58
N TYR A 345 2.88 5.96 -9.19
CA TYR A 345 1.47 6.17 -9.54
C TYR A 345 1.28 6.09 -11.05
N ASN A 346 0.10 5.67 -11.49
CA ASN A 346 -0.27 5.82 -12.89
C ASN A 346 -0.91 7.20 -13.16
N LEU A 347 -0.99 7.59 -14.44
CA LEU A 347 -1.51 8.91 -14.86
C LEU A 347 -2.95 9.17 -14.40
N ASN A 348 -3.81 8.16 -14.41
CA ASN A 348 -5.21 8.31 -14.00
C ASN A 348 -5.32 8.53 -12.48
N GLU A 349 -4.48 7.85 -11.69
CA GLU A 349 -4.40 8.08 -10.25
C GLU A 349 -3.94 9.50 -9.97
N ALA A 350 -2.86 9.94 -10.62
CA ALA A 350 -2.29 11.26 -10.41
C ALA A 350 -3.23 12.41 -10.78
N GLU A 351 -4.09 12.24 -11.79
CA GLU A 351 -5.13 13.24 -12.09
C GLU A 351 -6.18 13.34 -10.97
N LEU A 352 -6.46 12.24 -10.27
CA LEU A 352 -7.41 12.20 -9.17
C LEU A 352 -6.77 12.58 -7.83
N MET A 353 -5.46 12.49 -7.68
CA MET A 353 -4.77 12.75 -6.41
C MET A 353 -4.96 14.20 -5.93
N ASP A 354 -5.29 14.35 -4.64
CA ASP A 354 -5.30 15.66 -3.98
C ASP A 354 -3.91 16.32 -4.17
N PRO A 355 -3.83 17.57 -4.65
CA PRO A 355 -2.57 18.31 -4.73
C PRO A 355 -1.75 18.27 -3.43
N GLN A 356 -2.41 18.24 -2.28
CA GLN A 356 -1.76 18.11 -0.97
C GLN A 356 -0.98 16.79 -0.85
N MET A 357 -1.53 15.69 -1.36
CA MET A 357 -0.86 14.38 -1.37
C MET A 357 0.39 14.42 -2.24
N ARG A 358 0.28 14.99 -3.45
CA ARG A 358 1.37 15.09 -4.42
C ARG A 358 2.54 15.91 -3.86
N ILE A 359 2.24 17.11 -3.38
CA ILE A 359 3.25 18.03 -2.84
C ILE A 359 3.89 17.47 -1.57
N PHE A 360 3.11 16.87 -0.65
CA PHE A 360 3.69 16.30 0.56
C PHE A 360 4.56 15.08 0.25
N HIS A 361 4.23 14.29 -0.77
CA HIS A 361 5.07 13.18 -1.22
C HIS A 361 6.41 13.68 -1.76
N GLU A 362 6.40 14.67 -2.67
CA GLU A 362 7.62 15.31 -3.18
C GLU A 362 8.46 15.88 -2.03
N CYS A 363 7.85 16.62 -1.11
CA CYS A 363 8.54 17.18 0.04
C CYS A 363 9.14 16.07 0.93
N THR A 364 8.42 14.97 1.15
CA THR A 364 8.92 13.85 1.95
C THR A 364 10.16 13.23 1.32
N TRP A 365 10.14 13.00 0.01
CA TRP A 365 11.28 12.51 -0.74
C TRP A 365 12.47 13.47 -0.64
N GLU A 366 12.27 14.75 -0.94
CA GLU A 366 13.32 15.77 -0.90
C GLU A 366 13.92 15.95 0.50
N ALA A 367 13.11 15.83 1.56
CA ALA A 367 13.60 15.94 2.94
C ALA A 367 14.46 14.73 3.33
N LEU A 368 14.14 13.53 2.83
CA LEU A 368 14.96 12.33 3.01
C LEU A 368 16.26 12.42 2.19
N GLU A 369 16.20 12.97 0.97
CA GLU A 369 17.40 13.25 0.17
C GLU A 369 18.31 14.28 0.85
N ASP A 370 17.74 15.36 1.39
CA ASP A 370 18.47 16.38 2.16
C ASP A 370 19.12 15.78 3.42
N ALA A 371 18.43 14.83 4.08
CA ALA A 371 18.98 14.05 5.19
C ALA A 371 20.05 13.03 4.76
N GLY A 372 20.18 12.73 3.46
CA GLY A 372 21.13 11.72 2.95
C GLY A 372 20.65 10.27 3.08
N TYR A 373 19.34 10.03 3.23
CA TYR A 373 18.78 8.68 3.41
C TYR A 373 17.92 8.23 2.24
N ASN A 374 18.13 6.98 1.83
CA ASN A 374 17.25 6.30 0.91
C ASN A 374 16.33 5.34 1.70
N PRO A 375 15.01 5.61 1.79
CA PRO A 375 14.10 4.81 2.61
C PRO A 375 13.94 3.38 2.09
N GLN A 376 14.21 3.12 0.81
CA GLN A 376 14.13 1.77 0.24
C GLN A 376 15.22 0.85 0.78
N ILE A 377 16.36 1.40 1.21
CA ILE A 377 17.50 0.60 1.69
C ILE A 377 17.84 0.79 3.17
N TYR A 378 17.12 1.66 3.85
CA TYR A 378 17.28 1.89 5.27
C TYR A 378 16.75 0.68 6.06
N ASN A 379 17.56 0.14 6.98
CA ASN A 379 17.21 -1.06 7.73
C ASN A 379 16.38 -0.78 9.00
N GLY A 380 16.27 0.49 9.42
CA GLY A 380 15.46 0.89 10.57
C GLY A 380 14.03 1.26 10.21
N LYS A 381 13.23 1.57 11.23
CA LYS A 381 11.87 2.10 11.06
C LYS A 381 11.93 3.61 10.89
N ILE A 382 11.30 4.08 9.82
CA ILE A 382 11.02 5.50 9.60
C ILE A 382 9.54 5.74 9.89
N GLY A 383 9.24 6.51 10.94
CA GLY A 383 7.88 6.96 11.23
C GLY A 383 7.47 8.14 10.34
N LEU A 384 6.18 8.29 10.07
CA LEU A 384 5.61 9.40 9.31
C LEU A 384 4.43 10.02 10.07
N TYR A 385 4.59 11.27 10.49
CA TYR A 385 3.61 12.04 11.25
C TYR A 385 3.27 13.29 10.46
N GLY A 386 2.04 13.41 9.99
CA GLY A 386 1.69 14.52 9.11
C GLY A 386 0.25 14.97 9.28
N GLY A 387 -0.03 16.18 8.86
CA GLY A 387 -1.41 16.67 8.77
C GLY A 387 -1.67 17.46 7.50
N ALA A 388 -2.89 17.30 6.99
CA ALA A 388 -3.40 17.98 5.81
C ALA A 388 -4.79 18.53 6.09
N ALA A 389 -5.17 19.62 5.45
CA ALA A 389 -6.50 20.21 5.68
C ALA A 389 -7.55 19.62 4.74
N THR A 390 -8.81 19.74 5.13
CA THR A 390 -9.95 19.43 4.25
C THR A 390 -10.07 20.48 3.15
N THR A 391 -10.22 20.05 1.90
CA THR A 391 -10.37 20.90 0.72
C THR A 391 -11.61 20.52 -0.09
N HIS A 392 -11.93 21.28 -1.14
CA HIS A 392 -12.99 20.92 -2.07
C HIS A 392 -12.58 19.83 -3.08
N TRP A 393 -11.30 19.41 -3.08
CA TRP A 393 -10.77 18.48 -4.06
C TRP A 393 -11.52 17.15 -4.14
N PRO A 394 -11.85 16.46 -3.02
CA PRO A 394 -12.61 15.20 -3.08
C PRO A 394 -13.92 15.33 -3.84
N TYR A 395 -14.67 16.42 -3.60
CA TYR A 395 -15.93 16.68 -4.30
C TYR A 395 -15.72 16.91 -5.80
N MET A 396 -14.69 17.69 -6.17
CA MET A 396 -14.35 17.96 -7.57
C MET A 396 -13.90 16.68 -8.30
N ALA A 397 -13.06 15.87 -7.67
CA ALA A 397 -12.59 14.60 -8.21
C ALA A 397 -13.74 13.60 -8.37
N MET A 398 -14.60 13.46 -7.36
CA MET A 398 -15.78 12.59 -7.42
C MET A 398 -16.76 13.00 -8.52
N ALA A 399 -16.96 14.31 -8.74
CA ALA A 399 -17.82 14.80 -9.80
C ALA A 399 -17.33 14.38 -11.21
N LYS A 400 -16.01 14.33 -11.44
CA LYS A 400 -15.44 13.88 -12.74
C LYS A 400 -15.73 12.40 -13.05
N ILE A 401 -15.80 11.56 -12.02
CA ILE A 401 -15.93 10.09 -12.16
C ILE A 401 -17.30 9.58 -11.71
N ALA A 402 -18.29 10.47 -11.58
CA ALA A 402 -19.61 10.18 -11.03
C ALA A 402 -20.34 9.01 -11.73
N SER A 403 -20.00 8.73 -12.99
CA SER A 403 -20.59 7.68 -13.82
C SER A 403 -19.90 6.31 -13.71
N ASN A 404 -18.81 6.16 -12.94
CA ASN A 404 -18.05 4.92 -12.84
C ASN A 404 -17.87 4.46 -11.37
N PRO A 405 -18.73 3.57 -10.86
CA PRO A 405 -18.68 3.09 -9.47
C PRO A 405 -17.37 2.40 -9.07
N ALA A 406 -16.69 1.72 -10.00
CA ALA A 406 -15.41 1.09 -9.71
C ALA A 406 -14.29 2.12 -9.54
N ALA A 407 -14.29 3.18 -10.38
CA ALA A 407 -13.36 4.29 -10.23
C ALA A 407 -13.60 5.10 -8.95
N GLN A 408 -14.84 5.23 -8.51
CA GLN A 408 -15.18 5.92 -7.25
C GLN A 408 -14.55 5.25 -6.03
N PHE A 409 -14.51 3.92 -5.99
CA PHE A 409 -13.89 3.20 -4.88
C PHE A 409 -12.38 3.51 -4.76
N ASN A 410 -11.67 3.52 -5.89
CA ASN A 410 -10.24 3.85 -5.91
C ASN A 410 -9.96 5.34 -5.67
N ALA A 411 -10.87 6.24 -6.06
CA ALA A 411 -10.65 7.67 -5.91
C ALA A 411 -10.66 8.15 -4.45
N VAL A 412 -11.37 7.46 -3.55
CA VAL A 412 -11.41 7.84 -2.13
C VAL A 412 -10.00 7.81 -1.52
N SER A 413 -9.20 6.78 -1.80
CA SER A 413 -7.85 6.65 -1.25
C SER A 413 -6.84 7.64 -1.82
N LEU A 414 -7.17 8.32 -2.92
CA LEU A 414 -6.32 9.30 -3.60
C LEU A 414 -6.73 10.75 -3.30
N THR A 415 -7.97 10.95 -2.88
CA THR A 415 -8.56 12.28 -2.73
C THR A 415 -8.77 12.66 -1.27
N ASP A 416 -9.07 11.68 -0.40
CA ASP A 416 -9.36 11.97 0.99
C ASP A 416 -8.07 12.17 1.80
N LYS A 417 -8.05 13.24 2.59
CA LYS A 417 -6.90 13.66 3.41
C LYS A 417 -6.43 12.57 4.38
N ASP A 418 -7.32 11.65 4.78
CA ASP A 418 -7.01 10.61 5.76
C ASP A 418 -6.06 9.54 5.20
N PHE A 419 -5.95 9.42 3.87
CA PHE A 419 -5.07 8.45 3.20
C PHE A 419 -3.74 9.03 2.71
N ILE A 420 -3.53 10.35 2.81
CA ILE A 420 -2.31 11.02 2.30
C ILE A 420 -1.05 10.36 2.85
N PHE A 421 -0.93 10.27 4.17
CA PHE A 421 0.31 9.82 4.80
C PHE A 421 0.52 8.32 4.66
N SER A 422 -0.55 7.51 4.78
CA SER A 422 -0.43 6.05 4.62
C SER A 422 -0.09 5.65 3.19
N LYS A 423 -0.60 6.38 2.19
CA LYS A 423 -0.23 6.15 0.78
C LYS A 423 1.24 6.51 0.52
N ILE A 424 1.72 7.62 1.09
CA ILE A 424 3.14 8.01 0.99
C ILE A 424 4.03 6.99 1.70
N ALA A 425 3.68 6.57 2.91
CA ALA A 425 4.42 5.54 3.65
C ALA A 425 4.49 4.22 2.88
N TYR A 426 3.38 3.81 2.24
CA TYR A 426 3.34 2.63 1.38
C TYR A 426 4.28 2.77 0.18
N ASN A 427 4.19 3.86 -0.58
CA ASN A 427 5.02 4.05 -1.78
C ASN A 427 6.52 4.22 -1.46
N LEU A 428 6.86 4.84 -0.33
CA LEU A 428 8.24 5.02 0.12
C LEU A 428 8.79 3.85 0.94
N ASN A 429 8.01 2.78 1.13
CA ASN A 429 8.40 1.60 1.91
C ASN A 429 8.81 1.94 3.36
N LEU A 430 8.04 2.80 4.02
CA LEU A 430 8.26 3.20 5.42
C LEU A 430 7.60 2.20 6.38
N HIS A 431 8.37 1.67 7.33
CA HIS A 431 7.92 0.62 8.27
C HIS A 431 7.68 1.10 9.71
N GLY A 432 7.80 2.40 9.96
CA GLY A 432 7.52 2.99 11.27
C GLY A 432 6.05 3.38 11.47
N PRO A 433 5.72 4.01 12.62
CA PRO A 433 4.37 4.51 12.87
C PRO A 433 3.95 5.52 11.79
N CYS A 434 2.73 5.41 11.28
CA CYS A 434 2.16 6.35 10.31
C CYS A 434 0.89 6.97 10.88
N VAL A 435 0.92 8.28 11.14
CA VAL A 435 -0.14 8.98 11.89
C VAL A 435 -0.58 10.25 11.16
N SER A 436 -1.89 10.32 10.89
CA SER A 436 -2.57 11.53 10.42
C SER A 436 -3.01 12.38 11.61
N VAL A 437 -2.48 13.60 11.74
CA VAL A 437 -2.74 14.52 12.85
C VAL A 437 -3.68 15.63 12.40
N GLN A 438 -4.66 15.98 13.26
CA GLN A 438 -5.66 17.02 12.98
C GLN A 438 -5.96 17.83 14.24
N THR A 439 -5.36 19.01 14.37
CA THR A 439 -5.55 19.90 15.53
C THR A 439 -5.84 21.35 15.13
N GLY A 440 -6.10 21.63 13.85
CA GLY A 440 -6.28 22.98 13.32
C GLY A 440 -4.93 23.65 13.04
N CYS A 441 -4.77 24.93 13.39
CA CYS A 441 -3.55 25.71 13.10
C CYS A 441 -2.27 25.12 13.71
N SER A 442 -2.37 24.32 14.78
CA SER A 442 -1.22 23.67 15.45
C SER A 442 -0.81 22.32 14.85
N THR A 443 -1.46 21.86 13.77
CA THR A 443 -1.36 20.48 13.29
C THR A 443 0.08 20.01 13.03
N SER A 444 0.90 20.82 12.34
CA SER A 444 2.29 20.45 12.03
C SER A 444 3.18 20.37 13.26
N LEU A 445 3.01 21.25 14.26
CA LEU A 445 3.77 21.19 15.52
C LEU A 445 3.34 20.02 16.41
N VAL A 446 2.06 19.64 16.39
CA VAL A 446 1.60 18.43 17.09
C VAL A 446 2.16 17.17 16.41
N ALA A 447 2.23 17.14 15.08
CA ALA A 447 2.89 16.06 14.35
C ALA A 447 4.39 15.97 14.70
N LEU A 448 5.09 17.11 14.79
CA LEU A 448 6.48 17.19 15.25
C LEU A 448 6.64 16.64 16.67
N HIS A 449 5.77 17.04 17.60
CA HIS A 449 5.77 16.56 18.98
C HIS A 449 5.60 15.03 19.03
N GLN A 450 4.63 14.48 18.30
CA GLN A 450 4.39 13.03 18.24
C GLN A 450 5.56 12.27 17.61
N ALA A 451 6.19 12.83 16.58
CA ALA A 451 7.39 12.26 15.98
C ALA A 451 8.57 12.21 16.96
N CYS A 452 8.78 13.28 17.74
CA CYS A 452 9.77 13.30 18.81
C CYS A 452 9.49 12.22 19.86
N GLN A 453 8.22 12.08 20.29
CA GLN A 453 7.82 11.03 21.23
C GLN A 453 8.03 9.63 20.65
N GLY A 454 7.72 9.42 19.37
CA GLY A 454 7.94 8.15 18.68
C GLY A 454 9.41 7.71 18.68
N ILE A 455 10.33 8.65 18.46
CA ILE A 455 11.77 8.37 18.55
C ILE A 455 12.20 8.11 20.01
N GLN A 456 11.79 8.98 20.94
CA GLN A 456 12.16 8.85 22.36
C GLN A 456 11.65 7.56 23.00
N ASN A 457 10.49 7.07 22.57
CA ASN A 457 9.90 5.82 23.03
C ASN A 457 10.43 4.57 22.29
N GLY A 458 11.32 4.74 21.29
CA GLY A 458 11.88 3.65 20.50
C GLY A 458 10.89 2.99 19.54
N GLU A 459 9.83 3.70 19.14
CA GLU A 459 8.86 3.22 18.14
C GLU A 459 9.44 3.28 16.72
N CYS A 460 10.35 4.24 16.48
CA CYS A 460 11.13 4.40 15.26
C CYS A 460 12.50 5.02 15.55
N GLU A 461 13.49 4.71 14.72
CA GLU A 461 14.84 5.30 14.82
C GLU A 461 14.93 6.65 14.12
N MET A 462 14.07 6.88 13.13
CA MET A 462 13.94 8.12 12.37
C MET A 462 12.46 8.45 12.20
N ALA A 463 12.11 9.73 12.17
CA ALA A 463 10.73 10.15 11.94
C ALA A 463 10.67 11.33 10.97
N ILE A 464 9.66 11.33 10.12
CA ILE A 464 9.28 12.43 9.25
C ILE A 464 8.10 13.15 9.93
N ALA A 465 8.18 14.47 10.03
CA ALA A 465 7.12 15.30 10.59
C ALA A 465 6.81 16.48 9.68
N GLY A 466 5.53 16.84 9.51
CA GLY A 466 5.19 17.98 8.67
C GLY A 466 3.71 18.32 8.58
N GLY A 467 3.40 19.30 7.72
CA GLY A 467 2.03 19.60 7.33
C GLY A 467 1.94 20.20 5.93
N VAL A 468 0.77 20.07 5.32
CA VAL A 468 0.45 20.65 4.00
C VAL A 468 -0.94 21.29 4.01
N TYR A 469 -1.05 22.42 3.34
CA TYR A 469 -2.32 23.01 2.98
C TYR A 469 -2.25 23.61 1.58
N VAL A 470 -3.15 23.17 0.72
CA VAL A 470 -3.34 23.70 -0.64
C VAL A 470 -4.83 23.93 -0.83
N SER A 471 -5.21 25.13 -1.24
CA SER A 471 -6.61 25.43 -1.49
C SER A 471 -6.97 25.08 -2.93
N VAL A 472 -8.15 24.51 -3.14
CA VAL A 472 -8.70 24.29 -4.48
C VAL A 472 -10.14 24.83 -4.49
N PRO A 473 -10.50 25.70 -5.45
CA PRO A 473 -9.63 26.39 -6.42
C PRO A 473 -8.61 27.35 -5.77
N GLN A 474 -7.41 27.49 -6.37
CA GLN A 474 -6.33 28.31 -5.81
C GLN A 474 -6.54 29.82 -5.98
N LYS A 475 -7.01 30.28 -7.14
CA LYS A 475 -7.05 31.73 -7.44
C LYS A 475 -8.36 32.38 -6.98
N ILE A 476 -8.62 32.25 -5.69
CA ILE A 476 -9.76 32.87 -5.01
C ILE A 476 -9.27 33.66 -3.80
N GLY A 477 -9.97 34.76 -3.54
CA GLY A 477 -9.81 35.60 -2.36
C GLY A 477 -10.77 35.19 -1.25
N TYR A 478 -11.26 36.16 -0.49
CA TYR A 478 -12.27 35.95 0.55
C TYR A 478 -13.11 37.19 0.79
N LEU A 479 -14.32 36.99 1.31
CA LEU A 479 -15.16 38.08 1.80
C LEU A 479 -14.72 38.42 3.23
N TYR A 480 -14.28 39.66 3.42
CA TYR A 480 -14.01 40.21 4.73
C TYR A 480 -15.33 40.42 5.50
N GLN A 481 -15.30 40.10 6.79
CA GLN A 481 -16.38 40.40 7.71
C GLN A 481 -15.77 40.95 8.99
N ALA A 482 -16.22 42.14 9.40
CA ALA A 482 -15.76 42.77 10.63
C ALA A 482 -16.00 41.87 11.85
N GLY A 483 -14.97 41.75 12.69
CA GLY A 483 -14.98 40.89 13.88
C GLY A 483 -14.61 39.42 13.63
N MET A 484 -14.35 39.03 12.38
CA MET A 484 -13.77 37.71 12.04
C MET A 484 -12.24 37.76 11.96
N LEU A 485 -11.61 36.62 11.67
CA LEU A 485 -10.16 36.45 11.71
C LEU A 485 -9.43 37.11 10.52
N SER A 486 -10.04 37.16 9.34
CA SER A 486 -9.36 37.55 8.11
C SER A 486 -9.11 39.06 8.02
N SER A 487 -7.96 39.45 7.48
CA SER A 487 -7.60 40.86 7.27
C SER A 487 -8.51 41.56 6.25
N PRO A 488 -8.82 42.85 6.38
CA PRO A 488 -9.60 43.59 5.39
C PRO A 488 -8.81 43.98 4.13
N ASP A 489 -7.48 43.91 4.13
CA ASP A 489 -6.60 44.40 3.06
C ASP A 489 -5.65 43.33 2.50
N GLY A 490 -5.77 42.10 2.97
CA GLY A 490 -4.98 40.97 2.50
C GLY A 490 -3.54 40.98 3.00
N HIS A 491 -3.26 41.59 4.16
CA HIS A 491 -1.95 41.60 4.79
C HIS A 491 -2.02 41.08 6.23
N CYS A 492 -1.01 40.31 6.64
CA CYS A 492 -0.85 39.86 8.01
C CYS A 492 0.28 40.67 8.68
N ARG A 493 -0.05 41.42 9.74
CA ARG A 493 0.89 42.32 10.44
C ARG A 493 0.97 41.97 11.93
N ALA A 494 1.55 40.83 12.25
CA ALA A 494 1.61 40.32 13.61
C ALA A 494 2.24 41.35 14.57
N PHE A 495 1.58 41.58 15.71
CA PHE A 495 2.00 42.52 16.77
C PHE A 495 2.15 43.99 16.36
N ASP A 496 1.80 44.37 15.13
CA ASP A 496 1.82 45.76 14.68
C ASP A 496 0.64 46.55 15.28
N HIS A 497 0.81 47.86 15.46
CA HIS A 497 -0.28 48.76 15.87
C HIS A 497 -1.49 48.68 14.91
N ASN A 498 -1.24 48.39 13.63
CA ASN A 498 -2.24 48.28 12.58
C ASN A 498 -2.60 46.82 12.25
N ALA A 499 -2.31 45.87 13.17
CA ALA A 499 -2.77 44.49 13.06
C ALA A 499 -4.31 44.46 13.00
N ASN A 500 -4.86 43.91 11.92
CA ASN A 500 -6.29 43.97 11.61
C ASN A 500 -6.85 42.65 11.05
N GLY A 501 -6.14 41.54 11.26
CA GLY A 501 -6.54 40.19 10.86
C GLY A 501 -5.42 39.41 10.17
N THR A 502 -5.68 38.12 9.99
CA THR A 502 -4.76 37.16 9.36
C THR A 502 -5.01 37.03 7.85
N LEU A 503 -4.01 36.54 7.13
CA LEU A 503 -4.16 36.09 5.74
C LEU A 503 -3.87 34.59 5.67
N PHE A 504 -4.90 33.79 5.38
CA PHE A 504 -4.68 32.37 5.11
C PHE A 504 -3.88 32.18 3.82
N SER A 505 -2.92 31.28 3.87
CA SER A 505 -1.98 31.00 2.79
C SER A 505 -1.79 29.51 2.64
N GLU A 506 -1.36 29.09 1.46
CA GLU A 506 -0.95 27.72 1.17
C GLU A 506 0.50 27.48 1.57
N GLY A 507 0.87 26.21 1.74
CA GLY A 507 2.24 25.79 1.97
C GLY A 507 2.37 24.33 2.36
N ALA A 508 3.60 23.82 2.27
CA ALA A 508 3.99 22.51 2.78
C ALA A 508 5.36 22.62 3.45
N GLY A 509 5.54 21.95 4.58
CA GLY A 509 6.82 21.86 5.28
C GLY A 509 7.00 20.47 5.89
N VAL A 510 8.18 19.89 5.69
CA VAL A 510 8.55 18.56 6.16
C VAL A 510 9.96 18.61 6.77
N VAL A 511 10.14 17.92 7.90
CA VAL A 511 11.44 17.71 8.53
C VAL A 511 11.69 16.23 8.79
N VAL A 512 12.95 15.81 8.73
CA VAL A 512 13.42 14.48 9.11
C VAL A 512 14.14 14.59 10.44
N LEU A 513 13.74 13.74 11.37
CA LEU A 513 14.15 13.75 12.76
C LEU A 513 14.86 12.46 13.13
N LYS A 514 15.84 12.57 14.02
CA LYS A 514 16.59 11.43 14.55
C LYS A 514 17.07 11.71 15.97
N ASN A 515 17.33 10.68 16.76
CA ASN A 515 18.00 10.88 18.04
C ASN A 515 19.36 11.57 17.83
N LEU A 516 19.67 12.59 18.64
CA LEU A 516 20.87 13.41 18.44
C LEU A 516 22.17 12.59 18.50
N GLU A 517 22.29 11.66 19.44
CA GLU A 517 23.50 10.83 19.57
C GLU A 517 23.69 9.96 18.33
N GLN A 518 22.61 9.30 17.87
CA GLN A 518 22.67 8.49 16.65
C GLN A 518 22.96 9.35 15.41
N ALA A 519 22.43 10.57 15.33
CA ALA A 519 22.72 11.49 14.24
C ALA A 519 24.20 11.88 14.20
N LEU A 520 24.80 12.15 15.36
CA LEU A 520 26.24 12.42 15.48
C LEU A 520 27.10 11.21 15.13
N GLU A 521 26.69 10.00 15.56
CA GLU A 521 27.40 8.75 15.25
C GLU A 521 27.39 8.43 13.75
N ASP A 522 26.27 8.68 13.08
CA ASP A 522 26.10 8.40 11.65
C ASP A 522 26.65 9.53 10.77
N GLY A 523 27.05 10.65 11.36
CA GLY A 523 27.65 11.79 10.66
C GLY A 523 26.63 12.62 9.88
N ASP A 524 25.38 12.63 10.34
CA ASP A 524 24.29 13.38 9.71
C ASP A 524 24.55 14.90 9.78
N HIS A 525 24.02 15.62 8.79
CA HIS A 525 23.97 17.08 8.86
C HIS A 525 22.89 17.49 9.87
N ILE A 526 23.23 18.31 10.87
CA ILE A 526 22.29 18.73 11.91
C ILE A 526 21.98 20.21 11.74
N TYR A 527 20.75 20.53 11.37
CA TYR A 527 20.27 21.90 11.23
C TYR A 527 19.91 22.55 12.56
N ALA A 528 19.26 21.77 13.43
CA ALA A 528 18.80 22.22 14.73
C ALA A 528 18.63 21.02 15.67
N VAL A 529 18.53 21.30 16.97
CA VAL A 529 18.22 20.32 18.00
C VAL A 529 16.94 20.72 18.70
N ILE A 530 15.94 19.85 18.67
CA ILE A 530 14.71 19.99 19.43
C ILE A 530 14.99 19.54 20.87
N LYS A 531 14.95 20.51 21.77
CA LYS A 531 15.28 20.32 23.19
C LYS A 531 14.06 19.88 24.01
N GLY A 532 12.88 20.39 23.68
CA GLY A 532 11.62 20.05 24.34
C GLY A 532 10.43 20.46 23.50
N SER A 533 9.28 19.82 23.72
CA SER A 533 8.01 20.17 23.10
C SER A 533 6.86 19.75 24.02
N ALA A 534 5.73 20.45 23.94
CA ALA A 534 4.55 20.15 24.75
C ALA A 534 3.26 20.47 23.98
N ILE A 535 2.17 19.81 24.38
CA ILE A 535 0.81 20.01 23.86
C ILE A 535 -0.18 20.05 25.02
N ASN A 536 -1.27 20.82 24.90
CA ASN A 536 -2.37 20.82 25.86
C ASN A 536 -3.72 21.18 25.19
N ASN A 537 -4.77 21.31 25.99
CA ASN A 537 -6.07 21.80 25.55
C ASN A 537 -6.70 22.71 26.60
N ASP A 538 -7.31 23.80 26.16
CA ASP A 538 -7.93 24.80 27.04
C ASP A 538 -9.18 24.29 27.79
N GLY A 539 -9.84 23.25 27.27
CA GLY A 539 -11.13 22.80 27.76
C GLY A 539 -12.18 23.93 27.73
N ASN A 540 -12.98 24.01 28.79
CA ASN A 540 -14.02 25.04 28.96
C ASN A 540 -13.55 26.28 29.74
N ARG A 541 -12.23 26.47 29.92
CA ARG A 541 -11.66 27.61 30.66
C ARG A 541 -11.75 28.94 29.89
N LYS A 542 -11.94 28.86 28.58
CA LYS A 542 -12.07 29.97 27.63
C LYS A 542 -13.50 30.50 27.56
N VAL A 543 -13.64 31.79 27.24
CA VAL A 543 -14.93 32.50 27.15
C VAL A 543 -15.82 32.03 25.99
N GLY A 544 -15.25 31.34 25.01
CA GLY A 544 -15.95 30.76 23.87
C GLY A 544 -15.11 29.69 23.19
N TYR A 545 -15.73 28.84 22.37
CA TYR A 545 -15.04 27.71 21.73
C TYR A 545 -13.83 28.13 20.88
N THR A 546 -13.96 29.24 20.15
CA THR A 546 -12.93 29.79 19.26
C THR A 546 -12.01 30.80 19.94
N ALA A 547 -12.28 31.17 21.21
CA ALA A 547 -11.47 32.13 21.92
C ALA A 547 -10.19 31.46 22.47
N PRO A 548 -9.02 32.08 22.31
CA PRO A 548 -7.79 31.56 22.93
C PRO A 548 -7.80 31.78 24.45
N SER A 549 -6.91 31.08 25.15
CA SER A 549 -6.75 31.15 26.60
C SER A 549 -5.32 31.52 26.97
N THR A 550 -5.13 32.68 27.60
CA THR A 550 -3.81 33.10 28.12
C THR A 550 -3.23 32.05 29.06
N LYS A 551 -4.05 31.49 29.96
CA LYS A 551 -3.59 30.48 30.92
C LYS A 551 -3.18 29.17 30.24
N GLY A 552 -3.91 28.74 29.21
CA GLY A 552 -3.59 27.52 28.47
C GLY A 552 -2.30 27.66 27.68
N GLN A 553 -2.10 28.82 27.03
CA GLN A 553 -0.84 29.13 26.34
C GLN A 553 0.34 29.22 27.31
N TYR A 554 0.19 29.88 28.46
CA TYR A 554 1.22 29.88 29.52
C TYR A 554 1.57 28.45 29.96
N GLU A 555 0.57 27.62 30.25
CA GLU A 555 0.78 26.24 30.73
C GLU A 555 1.56 25.39 29.70
N VAL A 556 1.29 25.52 28.39
CA VAL A 556 2.00 24.74 27.37
C VAL A 556 3.41 25.28 27.09
N ILE A 557 3.60 26.60 27.08
CA ILE A 557 4.93 27.21 26.91
C ILE A 557 5.82 26.80 28.08
N HIS A 558 5.31 26.93 29.31
CA HIS A 558 6.04 26.54 30.52
C HIS A 558 6.36 25.04 30.52
N ALA A 559 5.42 24.17 30.12
CA ALA A 559 5.67 22.74 30.01
C ALA A 559 6.77 22.41 28.98
N ALA A 560 6.79 23.10 27.83
CA ALA A 560 7.83 22.91 26.81
C ALA A 560 9.22 23.35 27.32
N ILE A 561 9.30 24.48 28.03
CA ILE A 561 10.54 24.95 28.65
C ILE A 561 11.01 23.96 29.73
N GLN A 562 10.11 23.50 30.60
CA GLN A 562 10.44 22.50 31.62
C GLN A 562 10.97 21.20 31.01
N GLU A 563 10.31 20.67 29.99
CA GLU A 563 10.75 19.45 29.31
C GLU A 563 12.11 19.63 28.63
N SER A 564 12.40 20.84 28.13
CA SER A 564 13.68 21.15 27.48
C SER A 564 14.88 21.18 28.42
N GLY A 565 14.64 21.37 29.73
CA GLY A 565 15.70 21.59 30.72
C GLY A 565 16.50 22.89 30.53
N ILE A 566 16.05 23.80 29.65
CA ILE A 566 16.69 25.09 29.40
C ILE A 566 16.10 26.15 30.34
N SER A 567 16.96 27.00 30.91
CA SER A 567 16.50 28.15 31.69
C SER A 567 15.85 29.20 30.77
N PRO A 568 14.67 29.77 31.12
CA PRO A 568 13.99 30.78 30.30
C PRO A 568 14.89 31.95 29.90
N GLU A 569 15.84 32.34 30.75
CA GLU A 569 16.79 33.43 30.52
C GLU A 569 17.82 33.17 29.41
N ASN A 570 17.93 31.92 28.94
CA ASN A 570 18.81 31.52 27.83
C ASN A 570 18.08 31.47 26.48
N ILE A 571 16.82 31.91 26.41
CA ILE A 571 16.03 31.93 25.18
C ILE A 571 16.13 33.33 24.56
N ASP A 572 16.87 33.45 23.48
CA ASP A 572 17.14 34.73 22.81
C ASP A 572 16.06 35.12 21.77
N TYR A 573 15.31 34.14 21.28
CA TYR A 573 14.38 34.31 20.16
C TYR A 573 13.10 33.51 20.38
N ILE A 574 11.95 34.13 20.07
CA ILE A 574 10.63 33.51 20.14
C ILE A 574 9.95 33.71 18.79
N GLU A 575 9.67 32.61 18.09
CA GLU A 575 8.74 32.59 16.95
C GLU A 575 7.33 32.37 17.51
N ALA A 576 6.46 33.37 17.37
CA ALA A 576 5.09 33.30 17.86
C ALA A 576 4.12 32.77 16.77
N HIS A 577 2.93 32.36 17.16
CA HIS A 577 1.86 32.06 16.19
C HIS A 577 1.44 33.33 15.43
N GLY A 578 1.40 34.48 16.10
CA GLY A 578 1.43 35.80 15.46
C GLY A 578 0.33 36.00 14.41
N THR A 579 -0.92 35.81 14.81
CA THR A 579 -2.05 35.82 13.87
C THR A 579 -2.44 37.19 13.31
N ALA A 580 -1.84 38.28 13.83
CA ALA A 580 -2.22 39.65 13.52
C ALA A 580 -3.67 40.00 13.88
N THR A 581 -4.26 39.25 14.82
CA THR A 581 -5.64 39.49 15.26
C THR A 581 -5.67 40.34 16.52
N HIS A 582 -6.67 41.23 16.64
CA HIS A 582 -6.83 42.12 17.80
C HIS A 582 -6.92 41.39 19.14
N LEU A 583 -7.37 40.13 19.14
CA LEU A 583 -7.52 39.33 20.35
C LEU A 583 -6.38 38.33 20.54
N GLY A 584 -5.92 37.66 19.47
CA GLY A 584 -4.92 36.60 19.55
C GLY A 584 -3.55 37.12 19.98
N ASP A 585 -3.06 38.17 19.32
CA ASP A 585 -1.71 38.68 19.54
C ASP A 585 -1.50 39.21 20.98
N PRO A 586 -2.42 40.00 21.57
CA PRO A 586 -2.28 40.41 22.97
C PRO A 586 -2.33 39.23 23.96
N ILE A 587 -3.15 38.21 23.69
CA ILE A 587 -3.26 37.03 24.55
C ILE A 587 -1.97 36.20 24.52
N GLU A 588 -1.36 36.07 23.33
CA GLU A 588 -0.09 35.37 23.15
C GLU A 588 1.07 36.09 23.85
N ILE A 589 1.16 37.41 23.70
CA ILE A 589 2.16 38.21 24.42
C ILE A 589 1.96 38.14 25.94
N GLU A 590 0.72 38.16 26.43
CA GLU A 590 0.46 38.05 27.86
C GLU A 590 0.83 36.67 28.42
N ALA A 591 0.58 35.60 27.66
CA ALA A 591 1.02 34.25 28.02
C ALA A 591 2.55 34.13 28.05
N LEU A 592 3.24 34.73 27.06
CA LEU A 592 4.70 34.77 27.01
C LEU A 592 5.29 35.51 28.21
N LYS A 593 4.74 36.68 28.58
CA LYS A 593 5.16 37.43 29.78
C LYS A 593 4.98 36.70 31.11
N GLN A 594 4.11 35.70 31.15
CA GLN A 594 3.92 34.87 32.34
C GLN A 594 4.89 33.68 32.35
N ALA A 595 5.31 33.21 31.17
CA ALA A 595 6.20 32.06 31.02
C ALA A 595 7.69 32.41 31.19
N PHE A 596 8.07 33.63 30.83
CA PHE A 596 9.41 34.21 30.95
C PHE A 596 9.42 35.31 32.01
#